data_AF-A0A2S6UGV2-F1
#
_entry.id   AF-A0A2S6UGV2-F1
#
_cell.length_a   1.000
_cell.length_b   1.000
_cell.length_c   1.000
_cell.angle_alpha   90.00
_cell.angle_beta   90.00
_cell.angle_gamma   90.00
#
_symmetry.space_group_name_H-M   'P 1'
#
loop_
_entity.id
_entity.type
_entity.pdbx_description
1 polymer ?
#
loop_
_entity_poly.entity_id
_entity_poly.type
_entity_poly.pdbx_seq_one_letter_code
_entity_poly.pdbx_strand_id
1 'polypeptide(L)' 'MVSRSSDNKKPTSDRPEEPKERNCLMCNAKFISQHRGERVCSACKASAAWREASMS' A
#
# COMPACT_ATOMS: atom_id res chain seq x y z
N MET A 1 41.49 6.46 2.84
CA MET A 1 40.33 7.00 3.56
C MET A 1 39.64 8.01 2.64
N VAL A 2 38.39 7.78 2.22
CA VAL A 2 37.40 8.84 1.97
C VAL A 2 36.00 8.21 1.84
N SER A 3 35.22 8.45 2.90
CA SER A 3 33.78 8.68 3.00
C SER A 3 32.81 7.88 2.10
N ARG A 4 32.18 6.88 2.73
CA ARG A 4 30.85 6.36 2.35
C ARG A 4 29.82 7.46 2.63
N SER A 5 29.31 8.13 1.60
CA SER A 5 28.30 9.19 1.75
C SER A 5 26.89 8.63 1.61
N SER A 6 26.14 8.79 2.70
CA SER A 6 24.87 8.15 3.06
C SER A 6 23.60 8.69 2.36
N ASP A 7 23.65 9.08 1.10
CA ASP A 7 22.47 9.67 0.42
C ASP A 7 21.82 8.71 -0.59
N ASN A 8 21.37 7.56 -0.10
CA ASN A 8 20.39 6.74 -0.82
C ASN A 8 18.97 7.10 -0.35
N LYS A 9 18.61 8.39 -0.39
CA LYS A 9 17.23 8.81 -0.09
C LYS A 9 16.35 8.41 -1.26
N LYS A 10 15.31 7.61 -1.00
CA LYS A 10 14.27 7.33 -1.99
C LYS A 10 13.75 8.67 -2.53
N PRO A 11 13.63 8.85 -3.86
CA PRO A 11 13.00 10.02 -4.42
C PRO A 11 11.61 10.17 -3.80
N THR A 12 11.35 11.33 -3.20
CA THR A 12 9.99 11.69 -2.80
C THR A 12 9.19 11.87 -4.10
N SER A 13 8.11 11.12 -4.26
CA SER A 13 7.22 11.28 -5.41
C SER A 13 6.68 12.71 -5.43
N ASP A 14 6.94 13.44 -6.52
CA ASP A 14 6.41 14.79 -6.76
C ASP A 14 4.87 14.78 -6.89
N ARG A 15 4.29 13.62 -7.26
CA ARG A 15 2.83 13.49 -7.39
C ARG A 15 2.17 13.30 -6.03
N PRO A 16 1.15 14.11 -5.69
CA PRO A 16 0.34 13.86 -4.51
C PRO A 16 -0.33 12.48 -4.60
N GLU A 17 -0.42 11.84 -3.45
CA GLU A 17 -1.28 10.68 -3.25
C GLU A 17 -2.73 11.17 -3.22
N GLU A 18 -3.45 10.86 -4.29
CA GLU A 18 -4.82 11.31 -4.46
C GLU A 18 -5.79 10.18 -4.09
N PRO A 19 -6.76 10.46 -3.19
CA PRO A 19 -7.85 9.54 -2.93
C PRO A 19 -8.60 9.20 -4.21
N LYS A 20 -8.89 7.92 -4.45
CA LYS A 20 -9.59 7.48 -5.66
C LYS A 20 -10.57 6.35 -5.34
N GLU A 21 -11.79 6.41 -5.91
CA GLU A 21 -12.73 5.29 -5.85
C GLU A 21 -12.19 4.11 -6.68
N ARG A 22 -12.20 2.91 -6.07
CA ARG A 22 -11.75 1.66 -6.67
C ARG A 22 -12.64 0.50 -6.20
N ASN A 23 -12.58 -0.61 -6.93
CA ASN A 23 -13.19 -1.86 -6.51
C ASN A 23 -12.16 -2.71 -5.75
N CYS A 24 -12.56 -3.25 -4.60
CA CYS A 24 -11.74 -4.14 -3.78
C CYS A 24 -11.44 -5.45 -4.51
N LEU A 25 -10.19 -5.89 -4.54
CA LEU A 25 -9.83 -7.15 -5.19
C LEU A 25 -10.32 -8.41 -4.45
N MET A 26 -10.74 -8.28 -3.18
CA MET A 26 -11.23 -9.40 -2.37
C MET A 26 -12.75 -9.58 -2.45
N CYS A 27 -13.50 -8.48 -2.36
CA CYS A 27 -14.97 -8.52 -2.28
C CYS A 27 -15.69 -7.71 -3.36
N ASN A 28 -14.94 -7.09 -4.28
CA ASN A 28 -15.43 -6.22 -5.35
C ASN A 28 -16.23 -4.97 -4.89
N ALA A 29 -16.31 -4.71 -3.59
CA ALA A 29 -16.94 -3.51 -3.04
C ALA A 29 -16.17 -2.25 -3.43
N LYS A 30 -16.89 -1.16 -3.69
CA LYS A 30 -16.30 0.16 -3.93
C LYS A 30 -15.71 0.72 -2.63
N PHE A 31 -14.49 1.27 -2.70
CA PHE A 31 -13.83 1.92 -1.58
C PHE A 31 -12.93 3.06 -2.07
N ILE A 32 -12.59 4.00 -1.18
CA ILE A 32 -11.66 5.10 -1.47
C ILE A 32 -10.23 4.64 -1.14
N SER A 33 -9.38 4.53 -2.16
CA SER A 33 -7.95 4.22 -2.00
C SER A 33 -7.20 5.45 -1.51
N GLN A 34 -6.46 5.37 -0.41
CA GLN A 34 -5.65 6.48 0.12
C GLN A 34 -4.40 6.74 -0.72
N HIS A 35 -3.80 5.67 -1.26
CA HIS A 35 -2.61 5.75 -2.10
C HIS A 35 -2.80 4.91 -3.37
N ARG A 36 -2.00 5.18 -4.42
CA ARG A 36 -2.16 4.56 -5.75
C ARG A 36 -2.08 3.02 -5.75
N GLY A 37 -1.40 2.45 -4.77
CA GLY A 37 -1.22 1.00 -4.60
C GLY A 37 -2.31 0.31 -3.76
N GLU A 38 -3.23 1.04 -3.14
CA GLU A 38 -4.25 0.41 -2.31
C GLU A 38 -5.34 -0.22 -3.20
N ARG A 39 -5.47 -1.56 -3.08
CA ARG A 39 -6.41 -2.36 -3.90
C ARG A 39 -7.38 -3.22 -3.09
N VAL A 40 -7.29 -3.19 -1.76
CA VAL A 40 -8.15 -3.95 -0.85
C VAL A 40 -8.76 -2.97 0.14
N CYS A 41 -10.08 -3.03 0.32
CA CYS A 41 -10.79 -2.15 1.24
C CYS A 41 -10.38 -2.43 2.70
N SER A 42 -10.59 -1.45 3.58
CA SER A 42 -10.26 -1.55 5.00
C SER A 42 -10.88 -2.77 5.69
N ALA A 43 -12.12 -3.14 5.34
CA ALA A 43 -12.79 -4.32 5.88
C ALA A 43 -12.05 -5.62 5.52
N CYS A 44 -11.71 -5.83 4.24
CA CYS A 44 -10.97 -7.01 3.79
C CYS A 44 -9.50 -7.00 4.25
N LYS A 45 -8.93 -5.81 4.46
CA LYS A 45 -7.57 -5.65 5.02
C LYS A 45 -7.55 -6.01 6.51
N ALA A 46 -8.60 -5.67 7.24
CA ALA A 46 -8.78 -6.01 8.65
C ALA A 46 -9.16 -7.49 8.86
N SER A 47 -9.86 -8.10 7.91
CA SER A 47 -10.22 -9.52 7.97
C SER A 47 -9.03 -10.48 7.77
N ALA A 48 -7.83 -9.95 7.52
CA ALA A 48 -6.53 -10.60 7.72
C ALA A 48 -6.40 -12.09 7.33
N ALA A 49 -7.13 -12.56 6.32
CA ALA A 49 -6.96 -13.93 5.79
C ALA A 49 -5.53 -14.20 5.28
N TRP A 50 -4.73 -13.14 5.07
CA TRP A 50 -3.33 -13.22 4.63
C TRP A 50 -2.31 -13.38 5.78
N ARG A 51 -2.70 -13.18 7.05
CA ARG A 51 -1.79 -13.43 8.20
C ARG A 51 -1.66 -14.92 8.52
N GLU A 52 -2.75 -15.66 8.36
CA GLU A 52 -2.82 -17.11 8.65
C GLU A 52 -1.95 -17.96 7.71
N ALA A 53 -1.67 -17.50 6.49
CA ALA A 53 -0.85 -18.24 5.52
C ALA A 53 0.66 -18.31 5.87
N SER A 54 1.12 -17.60 6.91
CA SER A 54 2.49 -17.69 7.43
C SER A 54 2.64 -18.66 8.61
N MET A 55 1.53 -19.31 9.01
CA MET A 55 1.44 -20.28 10.10
C MET A 55 0.97 -21.64 9.55
N SER A 56 1.70 -22.20 8.59
CA SER A 56 1.61 -23.62 8.21
C SER A 56 2.95 -24.14 7.76
#